data_AF-A0A6V7LQR1-F1
#
_entry.id   AF-A0A6V7LQR1-F1
#
_cell.length_a   1.000
_cell.length_b   1.000
_cell.length_c   1.000
_cell.angle_alpha   90.00
_cell.angle_beta   90.00
_cell.angle_gamma   90.00
#
_symmetry.space_group_name_H-M   'P 1'
#
loop_
_entity.id
_entity.type
_entity.pdbx_description
1 polymer ?
#
loop_
_entity_poly.entity_id
_entity_poly.type
_entity_poly.pdbx_seq_one_letter_code
_entity_poly.pdbx_strand_id
1 'polypeptide(L)' 'ACVAFSGKNRILGVAAKNQLVTNMKNTIFGFKRLLGRKYTDPQVQKELHNLPYKVTAQPNGDIGIH' A
#
# COMPACT_ATOMS: atom_id res chain seq x y z
N ALA A 1 3.80 -4.56 -9.19
CA ALA A 1 2.45 -5.06 -8.85
C ALA A 1 1.66 -3.90 -8.27
N CYS A 2 0.49 -3.60 -8.85
CA CYS A 2 -0.39 -2.51 -8.46
C CYS A 2 -1.81 -3.08 -8.33
N VAL A 3 -2.51 -2.70 -7.27
CA VAL A 3 -3.86 -3.14 -6.95
C VAL A 3 -4.67 -1.91 -6.55
N ALA A 4 -5.79 -1.65 -7.21
CA ALA A 4 -6.70 -0.59 -6.84
C ALA A 4 -8.00 -1.17 -6.27
N PHE A 5 -8.48 -0.60 -5.18
CA PHE A 5 -9.73 -0.98 -4.54
C PHE A 5 -10.83 0.00 -4.93
N SER A 6 -11.93 -0.52 -5.45
CA SER A 6 -13.10 0.25 -5.84
C SER A 6 -14.35 -0.43 -5.30
N GLY A 7 -14.76 -0.03 -4.08
CA GLY A 7 -15.93 -0.57 -3.39
C GLY A 7 -15.88 -2.09 -3.21
N LYS A 8 -16.58 -2.83 -4.08
CA LYS A 8 -16.61 -4.30 -4.08
C LYS A 8 -15.59 -4.96 -5.01
N ASN A 9 -15.00 -4.18 -5.92
CA ASN A 9 -14.12 -4.68 -6.97
C ASN A 9 -12.65 -4.38 -6.68
N ARG A 10 -11.79 -5.34 -7.01
CA ARG A 10 -10.34 -5.19 -6.98
C ARG A 10 -9.83 -5.15 -8.41
N ILE A 11 -9.22 -4.04 -8.78
CA ILE A 11 -8.66 -3.82 -10.11
C ILE A 11 -7.17 -4.12 -10.03
N LEU A 12 -6.66 -4.86 -11.00
CA LEU A 12 -5.27 -5.33 -11.03
C LEU A 12 -4.54 -4.85 -12.29
N GLY A 13 -3.21 -4.73 -12.19
CA GLY A 13 -2.35 -4.50 -13.34
C GLY A 13 -2.41 -3.08 -13.89
N VAL A 14 -2.53 -2.95 -15.21
CA VAL A 14 -2.48 -1.64 -15.90
C VAL A 14 -3.68 -0.77 -15.54
N ALA A 15 -4.87 -1.36 -15.41
CA ALA A 15 -6.07 -0.64 -15.00
C ALA A 15 -5.93 -0.04 -13.59
N ALA A 16 -5.28 -0.75 -12.67
CA ALA A 16 -4.96 -0.23 -11.34
C ALA A 16 -3.95 0.94 -11.41
N LYS A 17 -2.98 0.86 -12.32
CA LYS A 17 -2.00 1.94 -12.54
C LYS A 17 -2.68 3.23 -13.04
N ASN A 18 -3.71 3.14 -13.88
CA ASN A 18 -4.48 4.32 -14.32
C ASN A 18 -5.24 4.98 -13.16
N GLN A 19 -5.69 4.18 -12.18
CA GLN A 19 -6.34 4.69 -10.97
C GLN A 19 -5.38 5.33 -9.96
N LEU A 20 -4.06 5.25 -10.17
CA LEU A 20 -3.11 5.98 -9.33
C LEU A 20 -3.28 7.50 -9.42
N VAL A 21 -3.87 8.05 -10.48
CA VAL A 21 -4.06 9.51 -10.55
C VAL A 21 -5.41 9.91 -9.95
N THR A 22 -6.45 9.13 -10.23
CA THR A 22 -7.84 9.44 -9.85
C THR A 22 -8.22 8.91 -8.46
N ASN A 23 -7.58 7.84 -7.99
CA ASN A 23 -7.92 7.11 -6.78
C ASN A 23 -6.66 6.69 -6.00
N MET A 24 -5.78 7.65 -5.73
CA MET A 24 -4.50 7.43 -5.03
C MET A 24 -4.66 6.72 -3.68
N LYS A 25 -5.66 7.14 -2.89
CA LYS A 25 -5.85 6.66 -1.52
C LYS A 25 -6.22 5.18 -1.45
N ASN A 26 -6.94 4.66 -2.45
CA ASN A 26 -7.38 3.27 -2.49
C ASN A 26 -6.54 2.42 -3.47
N THR A 27 -5.41 2.95 -3.96
CA THR A 27 -4.53 2.22 -4.87
C THR A 27 -3.23 1.85 -4.17
N ILE A 28 -3.05 0.56 -3.94
CA ILE A 28 -1.87 -0.02 -3.31
C ILE A 28 -0.83 -0.35 -4.37
N PHE A 29 0.35 0.26 -4.24
CA PHE A 29 1.52 0.02 -5.07
C PHE A 29 2.78 0.05 -4.21
N GLY A 30 3.87 -0.53 -4.70
CA GLY A 30 5.15 -0.51 -3.99
C GLY A 30 5.21 -1.40 -2.73
N PHE A 31 4.13 -2.11 -2.39
CA PHE A 31 4.05 -2.96 -1.20
C PHE A 31 5.13 -4.05 -1.12
N LYS A 32 5.73 -4.45 -2.25
CA LYS A 32 6.81 -5.45 -2.28
C LYS A 32 8.01 -5.07 -1.41
N ARG A 33 8.27 -3.77 -1.20
CA ARG A 33 9.40 -3.29 -0.37
C ARG A 33 9.10 -3.36 1.13
N LEU A 34 7.81 -3.42 1.48
CA LEU A 34 7.31 -3.57 2.84
C LEU A 34 7.23 -5.05 3.26
N LEU A 35 7.21 -5.99 2.30
CA LEU A 35 7.12 -7.41 2.60
C LEU A 35 8.34 -7.92 3.39
N GLY A 36 8.09 -8.59 4.50
CA GLY A 36 9.14 -9.15 5.36
C GLY A 36 9.85 -8.12 6.25
N ARG A 37 9.38 -6.87 6.28
CA ARG A 37 9.86 -5.83 7.19
C ARG A 37 8.86 -5.61 8.31
N LYS A 38 9.36 -5.24 9.49
CA LYS A 38 8.51 -4.82 10.61
C LYS A 38 8.07 -3.38 10.44
N TYR A 39 6.89 -3.04 10.95
CA TYR A 39 6.39 -1.66 10.89
C TYR A 39 7.36 -0.65 11.53
N THR A 40 8.09 -1.06 12.57
CA THR A 40 9.05 -0.24 13.31
C THR A 40 10.38 -0.02 12.60
N ASP A 41 10.63 -0.65 11.44
CA ASP A 41 11.89 -0.48 10.71
C ASP A 41 12.01 0.98 10.21
N PRO A 42 13.12 1.69 10.47
CA PRO A 42 13.31 3.08 10.02
C PRO A 42 13.22 3.24 8.50
N GLN A 43 13.54 2.19 7.73
CA GLN A 43 13.40 2.21 6.28
C GLN A 43 11.93 2.18 5.86
N VAL A 44 11.10 1.38 6.54
CA VAL A 44 9.64 1.35 6.35
C VAL A 44 9.05 2.71 6.68
N GLN A 45 9.40 3.30 7.83
CA GLN A 45 8.87 4.61 8.26
C GLN A 45 9.13 5.74 7.25
N LYS A 46 10.32 5.76 6.63
CA LYS A 46 10.63 6.70 5.54
C LYS A 46 9.77 6.44 4.30
N GLU A 47 9.54 5.18 3.99
CA GLU A 47 8.76 4.76 2.83
C GLU A 47 7.27 5.08 3.01
N LEU A 48 6.74 4.92 4.23
CA LEU A 48 5.35 5.26 4.60
C LEU A 48 5.02 6.72 4.31
N HIS A 49 5.95 7.65 4.54
CA HIS A 49 5.75 9.07 4.23
C HIS A 49 5.55 9.35 2.73
N ASN A 50 6.10 8.49 1.87
CA ASN A 50 6.01 8.65 0.42
C ASN A 50 4.80 7.93 -0.18
N LEU A 51 4.03 7.19 0.62
CA LEU A 51 2.89 6.41 0.17
C LEU A 51 1.59 7.17 0.42
N PRO A 52 0.67 7.25 -0.56
CA PRO A 52 -0.57 8.00 -0.44
C PRO A 52 -1.70 7.25 0.31
N TYR A 53 -1.42 6.03 0.79
CA TYR A 53 -2.37 5.15 1.46
C TYR A 53 -1.96 4.92 2.92
N LYS A 54 -2.92 4.52 3.75
CA LYS A 54 -2.69 4.33 5.18
C LYS A 54 -2.06 2.97 5.46
N VAL A 55 -1.05 2.98 6.30
CA VAL A 55 -0.37 1.77 6.76
C VAL A 55 -0.28 1.80 8.28
N THR A 56 -0.59 0.67 8.90
CA THR A 56 -0.71 0.50 10.35
C THR A 56 0.11 -0.69 10.82
N ALA A 57 0.54 -0.66 12.08
CA ALA A 57 1.16 -1.81 12.71
C ALA A 57 0.09 -2.84 13.08
N GLN A 58 0.27 -4.09 12.67
CA GLN A 58 -0.51 -5.20 13.19
C GLN A 58 0.01 -5.65 14.56
N PRO A 59 -0.81 -6.36 15.37
CA PRO A 59 -0.43 -6.81 16.71
C PRO A 59 0.82 -7.71 16.77
N ASN A 60 1.13 -8.40 15.67
CA ASN A 60 2.31 -9.24 15.48
C ASN A 60 3.60 -8.45 15.10
N GLY A 61 3.49 -7.12 14.91
CA GLY A 61 4.57 -6.25 14.45
C GLY A 61 4.72 -6.20 12.92
N ASP A 62 3.83 -6.86 12.20
CA ASP A 62 3.78 -6.81 10.73
C ASP A 62 3.04 -5.55 10.24
N ILE A 63 3.08 -5.35 8.94
CA ILE A 63 2.57 -4.16 8.26
C ILE A 63 1.18 -4.46 7.72
N GLY A 64 0.17 -3.75 8.23
CA GLY A 64 -1.21 -3.77 7.73
C GLY A 64 -1.50 -2.58 6.83
N ILE A 65 -1.98 -2.82 5.60
CA ILE A 65 -2.38 -1.77 4.66
C ILE A 65 -3.91 -1.72 4.60
N HIS A 66 -4.50 -0.53 4.68
CA HIS A 66 -5.94 -0.29 4.64
C HIS A 66 -6.32 0.65 3.49
#